data_AF-A0A1E7XE89-F1
#
_entry.id   AF-A0A1E7XE89-F1
#
_cell.length_a   1.000
_cell.length_b   1.000
_cell.length_c   1.000
_cell.angle_alpha   90.00
_cell.angle_beta   90.00
_cell.angle_gamma   90.00
#
_symmetry.space_group_name_H-M   'P 1'
#
loop_
_entity.id
_entity.type
_entity.pdbx_description
1 polymer ?
#
loop_
_entity_poly.entity_id
_entity_poly.type
_entity_poly.pdbx_seq_one_letter_code
_entity_poly.pdbx_strand_id
1 'polypeptide(L)'
;MNKKMLLFTLGLLGGVFFTSTNTFAQTKGLHRISSHWVNQYAKENNELNHYYRFNQNTQSGPFKEAKVILPKGTIVNGYIGNDSASKTHYALRGQTGLSYTLKKRVGMKDPWKSLDIWQTYMPSRYTRVKRPSFMPALGEGVFYSGGVKTFKNMAANSKSSSDAIRITTDGYVEFYKHRSKPLISEYYEKFSYNQKPTSYAKINHTLVKESKTYLYFSHNLKGINDKKVRTSGANKYRLTIHNLHTPYRYKTRYVISYASIYTIGNYHFYSIPLISEGLGD
;
A
#
# COMPACT_ATOMS: atom_id res chain seq x y z
N MET A 1 -79.05 -10.78 23.75
CA MET A 1 -78.10 -11.71 24.41
C MET A 1 -77.18 -12.27 23.34
N ASN A 2 -75.87 -12.29 23.60
CA ASN A 2 -74.79 -12.95 22.83
C ASN A 2 -74.19 -12.26 21.57
N LYS A 3 -73.22 -11.40 21.89
CA LYS A 3 -71.86 -11.19 21.34
C LYS A 3 -71.38 -11.93 20.07
N LYS A 4 -70.77 -11.10 19.21
CA LYS A 4 -69.56 -11.25 18.36
C LYS A 4 -69.70 -11.99 17.03
N MET A 5 -69.50 -11.27 15.93
CA MET A 5 -68.26 -11.41 15.14
C MET A 5 -67.99 -10.19 14.25
N LEU A 6 -66.70 -9.94 14.10
CA LEU A 6 -66.00 -8.87 13.41
C LEU A 6 -65.82 -9.28 11.92
N LEU A 7 -65.92 -8.35 10.96
CA LEU A 7 -64.86 -8.01 9.97
C LEU A 7 -65.39 -7.16 8.78
N PHE A 8 -64.61 -6.11 8.51
CA PHE A 8 -64.27 -5.44 7.23
C PHE A 8 -65.37 -4.77 6.39
N THR A 9 -65.17 -3.48 6.12
CA THR A 9 -64.86 -3.00 4.76
C THR A 9 -64.38 -1.54 4.72
N LEU A 10 -63.28 -1.37 3.98
CA LEU A 10 -62.76 -0.24 3.19
C LEU A 10 -63.00 1.22 3.64
N GLY A 11 -61.88 1.92 3.86
CA GLY A 11 -61.79 3.38 3.76
C GLY A 11 -60.36 3.81 3.43
N LEU A 12 -60.19 4.39 2.24
CA LEU A 12 -58.93 4.90 1.68
C LEU A 12 -58.19 5.84 2.64
N LEU A 13 -56.90 5.58 2.86
CA LEU A 13 -55.93 6.59 3.27
C LEU A 13 -54.76 6.56 2.28
N GLY A 14 -54.73 7.59 1.43
CA GLY A 14 -53.64 7.84 0.50
C GLY A 14 -52.36 8.12 1.27
N GLY A 15 -51.43 7.16 1.24
CA GLY A 15 -50.09 7.32 1.76
C GLY A 15 -49.31 8.32 0.93
N VAL A 16 -48.91 9.43 1.54
CA VAL A 16 -47.81 10.27 1.06
C VAL A 16 -46.54 9.45 1.20
N PHE A 17 -46.08 8.87 0.09
CA PHE A 17 -44.75 8.29 0.00
C PHE A 17 -43.71 9.42 0.07
N PHE A 18 -43.15 9.66 1.25
CA PHE A 18 -41.86 10.32 1.36
C PHE A 18 -40.78 9.33 0.88
N THR A 19 -40.48 9.36 -0.41
CA THR A 19 -39.24 8.77 -0.92
C THR A 19 -38.10 9.72 -0.60
N SER A 20 -37.44 9.50 0.55
CA SER A 20 -36.15 10.11 0.82
C SER A 20 -35.10 9.44 -0.08
N THR A 21 -34.99 9.89 -1.33
CA THR A 21 -33.82 9.58 -2.14
C THR A 21 -32.67 10.42 -1.59
N ASN A 22 -31.87 9.84 -0.70
CA ASN A 22 -30.55 10.36 -0.35
C ASN A 22 -29.62 10.19 -1.56
N THR A 23 -29.79 11.03 -2.58
CA THR A 23 -28.80 11.24 -3.62
C THR A 23 -27.66 12.06 -3.01
N PHE A 24 -26.68 11.39 -2.40
CA PHE A 24 -25.38 11.99 -2.12
C PHE A 24 -24.70 12.32 -3.45
N ALA A 25 -24.96 13.51 -3.98
CA ALA A 25 -24.18 14.09 -5.06
C ALA A 25 -22.72 14.22 -4.58
N GLN A 26 -21.88 13.25 -4.92
CA GLN A 26 -20.46 13.26 -4.54
C GLN A 26 -19.72 14.37 -5.31
N THR A 27 -19.52 15.51 -4.65
CA THR A 27 -18.79 16.67 -5.19
C THR A 27 -17.36 16.32 -5.57
N LYS A 28 -16.93 16.72 -6.78
CA LYS A 28 -15.52 16.65 -7.23
C LYS A 28 -14.58 17.37 -6.25
N GLY A 29 -13.30 17.02 -6.27
CA GLY A 29 -12.26 17.67 -5.49
C GLY A 29 -11.81 16.89 -4.26
N LEU A 30 -11.13 17.60 -3.36
CA LEU A 30 -10.46 17.04 -2.20
C LEU A 30 -11.38 17.05 -0.97
N HIS A 31 -11.51 15.90 -0.32
CA HIS A 31 -12.35 15.71 0.87
C HIS A 31 -11.58 14.92 1.92
N ARG A 32 -11.66 15.33 3.18
CA ARG A 32 -11.22 14.48 4.29
C ARG A 32 -12.24 13.36 4.46
N ILE A 33 -11.76 12.14 4.69
CA ILE A 33 -12.61 10.97 4.96
C ILE A 33 -12.33 10.44 6.37
N SER A 34 -13.23 9.61 6.89
CA SER A 34 -13.03 9.00 8.20
C SER A 34 -11.95 7.92 8.15
N SER A 35 -11.17 7.78 9.22
CA SER A 35 -10.22 6.69 9.37
C SER A 35 -10.94 5.33 9.41
N HIS A 36 -12.21 5.31 9.83
CA HIS A 36 -13.08 4.12 9.75
C HIS A 36 -13.25 3.65 8.30
N TRP A 37 -13.61 4.56 7.39
CA TRP A 37 -13.77 4.21 5.97
C TRP A 37 -12.48 3.61 5.41
N VAL A 38 -11.34 4.21 5.74
CA VAL A 38 -10.03 3.72 5.30
C VAL A 38 -9.73 2.32 5.84
N ASN A 39 -10.05 2.06 7.11
CA ASN A 39 -9.90 0.73 7.70
C ASN A 39 -10.88 -0.29 7.12
N GLN A 40 -12.09 0.13 6.74
CA GLN A 40 -13.08 -0.72 6.10
C GLN A 40 -12.66 -1.07 4.66
N TYR A 41 -12.26 -0.06 3.88
CA TYR A 41 -11.71 -0.25 2.55
C TYR A 41 -10.48 -1.16 2.57
N ALA A 42 -9.60 -1.03 3.58
CA ALA A 42 -8.47 -1.93 3.79
C ALA A 42 -8.88 -3.40 3.99
N LYS A 43 -9.99 -3.63 4.69
CA LYS A 43 -10.51 -4.96 4.99
C LYS A 43 -11.21 -5.58 3.78
N GLU A 44 -11.90 -4.76 2.99
CA GLU A 44 -12.68 -5.19 1.82
C GLU A 44 -11.78 -5.39 0.59
N ASN A 45 -10.84 -4.48 0.34
CA ASN A 45 -9.89 -4.51 -0.79
C ASN A 45 -8.54 -5.11 -0.37
N ASN A 46 -8.60 -6.18 0.43
CA ASN A 46 -7.52 -6.77 1.23
C ASN A 46 -6.36 -7.39 0.42
N GLU A 47 -6.38 -7.33 -0.91
CA GLU A 47 -5.33 -7.87 -1.78
C GLU A 47 -3.97 -7.19 -1.52
N LEU A 48 -3.99 -5.93 -1.08
CA LEU A 48 -2.78 -5.13 -0.81
C LEU A 48 -2.12 -5.43 0.55
N ASN A 49 -2.73 -6.25 1.40
CA ASN A 49 -2.26 -6.51 2.78
C ASN A 49 -1.97 -7.99 3.07
N HIS A 50 -1.88 -8.82 2.04
CA HIS A 50 -1.55 -10.23 2.18
C HIS A 50 -0.05 -10.44 2.02
N TYR A 51 0.54 -11.13 2.98
CA TYR A 51 1.97 -11.39 3.01
C TYR A 51 2.22 -12.90 3.03
N TYR A 52 3.22 -13.31 2.26
CA TYR A 52 3.60 -14.71 2.13
C TYR A 52 5.09 -14.84 2.37
N ARG A 53 5.49 -15.88 3.11
CA ARG A 53 6.88 -16.24 3.35
C ARG A 53 7.22 -17.48 2.53
N PHE A 54 8.27 -17.42 1.72
CA PHE A 54 8.77 -18.60 1.01
C PHE A 54 9.40 -19.59 1.99
N ASN A 55 8.97 -20.85 1.92
CA ASN A 55 9.45 -21.92 2.81
C ASN A 55 10.75 -22.56 2.29
N GLN A 56 11.15 -22.24 1.06
CA GLN A 56 12.34 -22.74 0.37
C GLN A 56 12.87 -21.69 -0.62
N ASN A 57 14.06 -21.92 -1.17
CA ASN A 57 14.56 -21.12 -2.29
C ASN A 57 13.59 -21.26 -3.46
N THR A 58 13.10 -20.14 -3.96
CA THR A 58 11.95 -20.12 -4.86
C THR A 58 12.31 -19.34 -6.12
N GLN A 59 12.26 -20.01 -7.27
CA GLN A 59 12.43 -19.35 -8.56
C GLN A 59 11.15 -18.57 -8.91
N SER A 60 11.22 -17.25 -8.88
CA SER A 60 10.08 -16.36 -9.10
C SER A 60 10.44 -15.18 -9.99
N GLY A 61 9.45 -14.68 -10.72
CA GLY A 61 9.53 -13.55 -11.62
C GLY A 61 8.25 -13.46 -12.46
N PRO A 62 8.14 -12.49 -13.37
CA PRO A 62 7.02 -12.41 -14.29
C PRO A 62 6.89 -13.71 -15.09
N PHE A 63 5.66 -14.09 -15.44
CA PHE A 63 5.38 -15.39 -16.08
C PHE A 63 6.20 -15.62 -17.37
N LYS A 64 6.41 -14.56 -18.17
CA LYS A 64 7.10 -14.61 -19.48
C LYS A 64 8.53 -14.07 -19.47
N GLU A 65 9.10 -13.75 -18.30
CA GLU A 65 10.40 -13.11 -18.21
C GLU A 65 11.41 -13.93 -17.40
N ALA A 66 12.66 -13.45 -17.37
CA ALA A 66 13.72 -14.05 -16.59
C ALA A 66 13.33 -14.07 -15.10
N LYS A 67 13.39 -15.27 -14.51
CA LYS A 67 13.10 -15.48 -13.09
C LYS A 67 14.38 -15.39 -12.28
N VAL A 68 14.24 -14.95 -11.03
CA VAL A 68 15.30 -14.94 -10.02
C VAL A 68 15.02 -15.96 -8.93
N ILE A 69 16.06 -16.43 -8.25
CA ILE A 69 15.91 -17.31 -7.09
C ILE A 69 15.83 -16.46 -5.83
N LEU A 70 14.64 -16.41 -5.23
CA LEU A 70 14.42 -15.75 -3.95
C LEU A 70 14.79 -16.70 -2.80
N PRO A 71 15.60 -16.24 -1.82
CA PRO A 71 15.99 -17.08 -0.70
C PRO A 71 14.79 -17.54 0.14
N LYS A 72 14.91 -18.73 0.74
CA LYS A 72 14.03 -19.18 1.82
C LYS A 72 13.88 -18.10 2.89
N GLY A 73 12.66 -17.90 3.38
CA GLY A 73 12.33 -16.91 4.41
C GLY A 73 12.03 -15.51 3.85
N THR A 74 12.21 -15.27 2.54
CA THR A 74 11.80 -14.01 1.92
C THR A 74 10.30 -13.80 2.08
N ILE A 75 9.91 -12.63 2.59
CA ILE A 75 8.52 -12.21 2.72
C ILE A 75 8.16 -11.32 1.54
N VAL A 76 7.06 -11.63 0.88
CA VAL A 76 6.50 -10.88 -0.25
C VAL A 76 5.09 -10.43 0.08
N ASN A 77 4.66 -9.32 -0.50
CA ASN A 77 3.25 -8.92 -0.54
C ASN A 77 2.64 -9.40 -1.87
N GLY A 78 1.38 -9.81 -1.84
CA GLY A 78 0.65 -10.27 -3.01
C GLY A 78 -0.63 -10.97 -2.61
N TYR A 79 -1.43 -11.41 -3.58
CA TYR A 79 -2.69 -12.12 -3.36
C TYR A 79 -2.70 -13.45 -4.11
N ILE A 80 -3.58 -14.36 -3.68
CA ILE A 80 -3.85 -15.60 -4.41
C ILE A 80 -5.14 -15.40 -5.19
N GLY A 81 -5.08 -15.56 -6.50
CA GLY A 81 -6.24 -15.41 -7.38
C GLY A 81 -6.28 -16.48 -8.47
N ASN A 82 -7.41 -16.53 -9.18
CA ASN A 82 -7.60 -17.43 -10.31
C ASN A 82 -6.54 -17.16 -11.39
N ASP A 83 -5.97 -18.24 -11.92
CA ASP A 83 -4.89 -18.19 -12.90
C ASP A 83 -4.97 -19.41 -13.83
N SER A 84 -5.39 -19.19 -15.08
CA SER A 84 -5.48 -20.25 -16.09
C SER A 84 -4.11 -20.79 -16.54
N ALA A 85 -3.04 -20.02 -16.36
CA ALA A 85 -1.67 -20.47 -16.65
C ALA A 85 -1.07 -21.28 -15.48
N SER A 86 -1.73 -21.29 -14.33
CA SER A 86 -1.33 -22.07 -13.17
C SER A 86 -1.88 -23.50 -13.23
N LYS A 87 -1.04 -24.48 -12.93
CA LYS A 87 -1.42 -25.90 -12.86
C LYS A 87 -2.51 -26.20 -11.83
N THR A 88 -2.72 -25.31 -10.87
CA THR A 88 -3.71 -25.46 -9.80
C THR A 88 -4.91 -24.53 -9.99
N HIS A 89 -5.03 -23.84 -11.13
CA HIS A 89 -6.00 -22.77 -11.37
C HIS A 89 -5.90 -21.54 -10.44
N TYR A 90 -4.91 -21.53 -9.55
CA TYR A 90 -4.64 -20.44 -8.61
C TYR A 90 -3.15 -20.11 -8.60
N ALA A 91 -2.80 -18.84 -8.46
CA ALA A 91 -1.41 -18.41 -8.29
C ALA A 91 -1.30 -17.27 -7.28
N LEU A 92 -0.19 -17.27 -6.55
CA LEU A 92 0.30 -16.10 -5.83
C LEU A 92 0.87 -15.11 -6.84
N ARG A 93 0.31 -13.90 -6.85
CA ARG A 93 0.68 -12.80 -7.73
C ARG A 93 0.86 -11.51 -6.95
N GLY A 94 1.71 -10.60 -7.42
CA GLY A 94 1.81 -9.26 -6.86
C GLY A 94 3.12 -8.55 -7.21
N GLN A 95 3.07 -7.22 -7.24
CA GLN A 95 4.28 -6.41 -7.31
C GLN A 95 4.95 -6.45 -5.94
N THR A 96 6.19 -6.90 -5.89
CA THR A 96 6.86 -6.94 -4.60
C THR A 96 7.54 -5.64 -4.25
N GLY A 97 7.20 -5.13 -3.07
CA GLY A 97 8.00 -4.14 -2.36
C GLY A 97 9.30 -4.74 -1.82
N LEU A 98 10.09 -5.49 -2.62
CA LEU A 98 11.42 -5.97 -2.22
C LEU A 98 12.47 -4.88 -2.38
N SER A 99 13.47 -4.90 -1.49
CA SER A 99 14.56 -3.95 -1.51
C SER A 99 15.44 -4.06 -2.76
N TYR A 100 15.98 -2.92 -3.19
CA TYR A 100 17.07 -2.82 -4.15
C TYR A 100 18.24 -3.73 -3.77
N THR A 101 18.53 -3.87 -2.47
CA THR A 101 19.64 -4.69 -1.97
C THR A 101 19.39 -6.17 -2.24
N LEU A 102 18.18 -6.67 -1.97
CA LEU A 102 17.85 -8.06 -2.28
C LEU A 102 17.82 -8.29 -3.78
N LYS A 103 17.18 -7.41 -4.54
CA LYS A 103 17.11 -7.49 -6.01
C LYS A 103 18.51 -7.57 -6.64
N LYS A 104 19.46 -6.77 -6.15
CA LYS A 104 20.87 -6.85 -6.57
C LYS A 104 21.52 -8.18 -6.16
N ARG A 105 21.27 -8.65 -4.94
CA ARG A 105 21.85 -9.90 -4.41
C ARG A 105 21.39 -11.13 -5.20
N VAL A 106 20.14 -11.17 -5.66
CA VAL A 106 19.60 -12.29 -6.44
C VAL A 106 19.91 -12.19 -7.94
N GLY A 107 20.77 -11.24 -8.35
CA GLY A 107 21.30 -11.17 -9.70
C GLY A 107 20.37 -10.49 -10.72
N MET A 108 19.42 -9.66 -10.29
CA MET A 108 18.63 -8.87 -11.26
C MET A 108 19.55 -7.93 -12.04
N LYS A 109 19.42 -7.94 -13.38
CA LYS A 109 20.14 -7.02 -14.27
C LYS A 109 19.81 -5.55 -13.94
N ASP A 110 18.52 -5.27 -13.76
CA ASP A 110 18.00 -3.94 -13.44
C ASP A 110 17.34 -3.95 -12.04
N PRO A 111 18.10 -3.96 -10.93
CA PRO A 111 17.57 -4.10 -9.58
C PRO A 111 16.73 -2.90 -9.11
N TRP A 112 16.65 -1.83 -9.89
CA TRP A 112 15.74 -0.71 -9.65
C TRP A 112 14.32 -0.94 -10.20
N LYS A 113 14.11 -1.91 -11.10
CA LYS A 113 12.78 -2.27 -11.61
C LYS A 113 11.93 -2.98 -10.55
N SER A 114 10.61 -2.95 -10.73
CA SER A 114 9.68 -3.81 -10.01
C SER A 114 10.06 -5.28 -10.20
N LEU A 115 9.82 -6.12 -9.20
CA LEU A 115 9.83 -7.57 -9.38
C LEU A 115 8.42 -8.08 -9.12
N ASP A 116 7.78 -8.57 -10.16
CA ASP A 116 6.50 -9.25 -10.04
C ASP A 116 6.71 -10.69 -9.62
N ILE A 117 5.98 -11.12 -8.61
CA ILE A 117 5.97 -12.51 -8.16
C ILE A 117 4.87 -13.23 -8.90
N TRP A 118 5.22 -14.43 -9.37
CA TRP A 118 4.27 -15.39 -9.87
C TRP A 118 4.67 -16.77 -9.35
N GLN A 119 3.80 -17.42 -8.59
CA GLN A 119 3.99 -18.79 -8.12
C GLN A 119 2.66 -19.54 -8.15
N THR A 120 2.64 -20.72 -8.78
CA THR A 120 1.52 -21.67 -8.66
C THR A 120 1.12 -21.88 -7.20
N TYR A 121 -0.18 -22.01 -6.94
CA TYR A 121 -0.70 -22.24 -5.59
C TYR A 121 -0.20 -23.55 -5.00
N MET A 122 0.71 -23.44 -4.03
CA MET A 122 1.33 -24.58 -3.36
C MET A 122 1.65 -24.20 -1.90
N PRO A 123 0.77 -24.51 -0.93
CA PRO A 123 0.97 -24.16 0.48
C PRO A 123 2.27 -24.69 1.10
N SER A 124 2.82 -25.78 0.55
CA SER A 124 4.14 -26.30 0.95
C SER A 124 5.29 -25.35 0.60
N ARG A 125 5.16 -24.57 -0.47
CA ARG A 125 6.23 -23.66 -0.96
C ARG A 125 6.21 -22.29 -0.32
N TYR A 126 5.04 -21.83 0.14
CA TYR A 126 4.91 -20.56 0.85
C TYR A 126 3.74 -20.58 1.81
N THR A 127 3.90 -19.85 2.91
CA THR A 127 2.91 -19.73 3.97
C THR A 127 2.44 -18.30 4.10
N ARG A 128 1.13 -18.11 4.30
CA ARG A 128 0.59 -16.79 4.65
C ARG A 128 1.14 -16.41 6.02
N VAL A 129 1.64 -15.18 6.15
CA VAL A 129 2.17 -14.64 7.39
C VAL A 129 1.44 -13.36 7.78
N LYS A 130 1.52 -13.01 9.06
CA LYS A 130 1.04 -11.71 9.52
C LYS A 130 1.83 -10.61 8.82
N ARG A 131 1.16 -9.48 8.56
CA ARG A 131 1.82 -8.26 8.08
C ARG A 131 3.02 -7.93 8.98
N PRO A 132 4.22 -7.71 8.42
CA PRO A 132 5.36 -7.27 9.21
C PRO A 132 5.04 -5.97 9.96
N SER A 133 5.45 -5.87 11.23
CA SER A 133 5.08 -4.76 12.11
C SER A 133 5.54 -3.39 11.60
N PHE A 134 6.61 -3.35 10.81
CA PHE A 134 7.14 -2.13 10.18
C PHE A 134 6.36 -1.66 8.95
N MET A 135 5.56 -2.53 8.31
CA MET A 135 4.76 -2.13 7.15
C MET A 135 3.60 -1.24 7.61
N PRO A 136 3.19 -0.23 6.83
CA PRO A 136 1.96 0.52 7.15
C PRO A 136 0.76 -0.41 7.13
N ALA A 137 -0.32 -0.01 7.82
CA ALA A 137 -1.58 -0.74 7.77
C ALA A 137 -2.22 -0.74 6.37
N LEU A 138 -1.80 0.18 5.50
CA LEU A 138 -2.33 0.39 4.17
C LEU A 138 -1.25 0.79 3.17
N GLY A 139 -1.42 0.29 1.94
CA GLY A 139 -0.53 0.56 0.81
C GLY A 139 0.76 -0.26 0.84
N GLU A 140 1.58 -0.07 -0.18
CA GLU A 140 2.76 -0.89 -0.45
C GLU A 140 4.01 -0.48 0.35
N GLY A 141 3.85 0.32 1.40
CA GLY A 141 4.99 0.85 2.15
C GLY A 141 5.69 2.04 1.48
N VAL A 142 5.07 2.69 0.48
CA VAL A 142 5.63 3.88 -0.19
C VAL A 142 4.99 5.16 0.35
N PHE A 143 5.85 6.11 0.71
CA PHE A 143 5.49 7.41 1.26
C PHE A 143 6.14 8.50 0.41
N TYR A 144 5.33 9.38 -0.18
CA TYR A 144 5.76 10.50 -0.99
C TYR A 144 5.91 11.75 -0.13
N SER A 145 7.00 12.48 -0.27
CA SER A 145 7.23 13.71 0.49
C SER A 145 6.20 14.78 0.13
N GLY A 146 5.82 15.56 1.12
CA GLY A 146 4.79 16.59 1.01
C GLY A 146 3.54 16.27 1.81
N GLY A 147 2.63 17.24 1.86
CA GLY A 147 1.37 17.12 2.58
C GLY A 147 0.17 17.02 1.64
N VAL A 148 -1.00 17.35 2.19
CA VAL A 148 -2.29 17.34 1.50
C VAL A 148 -2.28 18.13 0.18
N LYS A 149 -1.59 19.28 0.14
CA LYS A 149 -1.44 20.10 -1.08
C LYS A 149 -0.70 19.34 -2.19
N THR A 150 0.39 18.65 -1.85
CA THR A 150 1.16 17.85 -2.81
C THR A 150 0.34 16.67 -3.31
N PHE A 151 -0.35 15.97 -2.41
CA PHE A 151 -1.29 14.91 -2.79
C PHE A 151 -2.37 15.43 -3.76
N LYS A 152 -3.02 16.56 -3.46
CA LYS A 152 -4.02 17.18 -4.34
C LYS A 152 -3.44 17.46 -5.74
N ASN A 153 -2.26 18.07 -5.81
CA ASN A 153 -1.62 18.40 -7.09
C ASN A 153 -1.27 17.14 -7.89
N MET A 154 -0.77 16.12 -7.20
CA MET A 154 -0.47 14.83 -7.81
C MET A 154 -1.75 14.15 -8.32
N ALA A 155 -2.81 14.10 -7.52
CA ALA A 155 -4.07 13.45 -7.89
C ALA A 155 -4.81 14.21 -9.02
N ALA A 156 -4.64 15.52 -9.11
CA ALA A 156 -5.24 16.34 -10.16
C ALA A 156 -4.51 16.26 -11.50
N ASN A 157 -3.17 16.17 -11.48
CA ASN A 157 -2.34 16.33 -12.68
C ASN A 157 -1.56 15.07 -13.06
N SER A 158 -1.66 14.02 -12.26
CA SER A 158 -0.86 12.79 -12.39
C SER A 158 0.64 13.04 -12.52
N LYS A 159 1.12 14.10 -11.87
CA LYS A 159 2.53 14.50 -11.84
C LYS A 159 2.99 14.57 -10.38
N SER A 160 3.97 13.76 -10.04
CA SER A 160 4.65 13.83 -8.74
C SER A 160 6.04 14.43 -8.92
N SER A 161 6.38 15.42 -8.09
CA SER A 161 7.74 15.94 -7.92
C SER A 161 8.33 15.57 -6.56
N SER A 162 7.72 14.61 -5.86
CA SER A 162 8.08 14.26 -4.50
C SER A 162 9.35 13.41 -4.46
N ASP A 163 10.07 13.49 -3.34
CA ASP A 163 10.95 12.41 -2.90
C ASP A 163 10.09 11.27 -2.34
N ALA A 164 10.66 10.10 -2.11
CA ALA A 164 9.94 9.03 -1.46
C ALA A 164 10.77 8.21 -0.47
N ILE A 165 10.05 7.64 0.49
CA ILE A 165 10.53 6.60 1.37
C ILE A 165 9.76 5.34 1.06
N ARG A 166 10.46 4.22 0.89
CA ARG A 166 9.87 2.89 0.80
C ARG A 166 10.29 2.06 2.00
N ILE A 167 9.33 1.39 2.61
CA ILE A 167 9.57 0.28 3.53
C ILE A 167 9.33 -1.00 2.75
N THR A 168 10.33 -1.87 2.72
CA THR A 168 10.32 -3.07 1.90
C THR A 168 9.87 -4.28 2.72
N THR A 169 9.23 -5.26 2.08
CA THR A 169 8.72 -6.46 2.76
C THR A 169 9.83 -7.34 3.32
N ASP A 170 11.03 -7.25 2.75
CA ASP A 170 12.24 -7.88 3.25
C ASP A 170 12.97 -7.04 4.32
N GLY A 171 12.36 -5.95 4.82
CA GLY A 171 12.81 -5.25 6.02
C GLY A 171 13.94 -4.23 5.78
N TYR A 172 13.85 -3.44 4.72
CA TYR A 172 14.69 -2.26 4.50
C TYR A 172 13.83 -0.99 4.50
N VAL A 173 14.47 0.12 4.84
CA VAL A 173 13.98 1.46 4.50
C VAL A 173 14.86 2.00 3.40
N GLU A 174 14.26 2.56 2.36
CA GLU A 174 14.94 3.13 1.21
C GLU A 174 14.46 4.55 0.98
N PHE A 175 15.38 5.47 0.70
CA PHE A 175 15.07 6.84 0.34
C PHE A 175 15.38 7.09 -1.14
N TYR A 176 14.47 7.76 -1.82
CA TYR A 176 14.49 8.05 -3.23
C TYR A 176 14.35 9.56 -3.44
N LYS A 177 15.39 10.19 -3.97
CA LYS A 177 15.29 11.59 -4.41
C LYS A 177 14.52 11.68 -5.73
N HIS A 178 13.61 12.64 -5.86
CA HIS A 178 12.92 12.92 -7.11
C HIS A 178 13.91 13.15 -8.26
N ARG A 179 13.57 12.65 -9.45
CA ARG A 179 14.31 12.93 -10.69
C ARG A 179 13.34 13.42 -11.75
N SER A 180 13.70 14.50 -12.42
CA SER A 180 12.94 15.06 -13.55
C SER A 180 12.87 14.10 -14.75
N LYS A 181 13.89 13.26 -14.93
CA LYS A 181 13.91 12.17 -15.91
C LYS A 181 13.93 10.82 -15.15
N PRO A 182 12.81 10.08 -15.10
CA PRO A 182 12.79 8.75 -14.49
C PRO A 182 13.65 7.78 -15.30
N LEU A 183 14.19 6.74 -14.65
CA LEU A 183 15.00 5.70 -15.33
C LEU A 183 14.14 4.72 -16.17
N ILE A 184 12.81 4.86 -16.14
CA ILE A 184 11.86 4.04 -16.86
C ILE A 184 10.77 4.93 -17.46
N SER A 185 10.28 4.56 -18.65
CA SER A 185 9.35 5.34 -19.47
C SER A 185 7.87 5.17 -19.12
N GLU A 186 7.50 4.11 -18.40
CA GLU A 186 6.10 3.76 -18.15
C GLU A 186 5.42 4.61 -17.07
N TYR A 187 4.15 4.96 -17.32
CA TYR A 187 3.38 5.92 -16.53
C TYR A 187 3.12 5.46 -15.09
N TYR A 188 2.79 4.18 -14.87
CA TYR A 188 2.56 3.63 -13.53
C TYR A 188 3.86 3.48 -12.72
N GLU A 189 4.98 3.24 -13.40
CA GLU A 189 6.29 3.05 -12.75
C GLU A 189 6.96 4.35 -12.29
N LYS A 190 6.50 5.50 -12.79
CA LYS A 190 6.87 6.83 -12.26
C LYS A 190 6.46 7.00 -10.80
N PHE A 191 5.37 6.35 -10.39
CA PHE A 191 4.88 6.37 -9.01
C PHE A 191 5.61 5.37 -8.12
N SER A 192 6.14 4.27 -8.68
CA SER A 192 6.87 3.24 -7.93
C SER A 192 8.35 3.61 -7.66
N TYR A 193 8.83 4.79 -8.08
CA TYR A 193 10.25 5.19 -8.03
C TYR A 193 11.16 4.04 -8.43
N ASN A 194 10.93 3.45 -9.60
CA ASN A 194 11.78 2.41 -10.14
C ASN A 194 13.13 3.01 -10.62
N GLN A 195 13.90 3.48 -9.65
CA GLN A 195 15.23 4.05 -9.79
C GLN A 195 16.11 3.54 -8.65
N LYS A 196 17.41 3.78 -8.73
CA LYS A 196 18.32 3.41 -7.64
C LYS A 196 18.02 4.27 -6.41
N PRO A 197 17.83 3.68 -5.20
CA PRO A 197 17.66 4.47 -3.99
C PRO A 197 18.91 5.32 -3.74
N THR A 198 18.68 6.55 -3.27
CA THR A 198 19.75 7.47 -2.85
C THR A 198 20.44 6.96 -1.59
N SER A 199 19.69 6.33 -0.70
CA SER A 199 20.20 5.64 0.48
C SER A 199 19.24 4.51 0.89
N TYR A 200 19.74 3.55 1.64
CA TYR A 200 18.93 2.46 2.19
C TYR A 200 19.56 1.95 3.48
N ALA A 201 18.74 1.43 4.39
CA ALA A 201 19.18 0.87 5.65
C ALA A 201 18.35 -0.38 6.01
N LYS A 202 19.01 -1.42 6.51
CA LYS A 202 18.34 -2.63 7.01
C LYS A 202 17.66 -2.33 8.34
N ILE A 203 16.37 -2.66 8.45
CA ILE A 203 15.63 -2.58 9.71
C ILE A 203 16.10 -3.74 10.60
N ASN A 204 16.74 -3.39 11.71
CA ASN A 204 17.24 -4.34 12.70
C ASN A 204 16.25 -4.53 13.86
N HIS A 205 15.46 -3.50 14.16
CA HIS A 205 14.42 -3.56 15.18
C HIS A 205 13.26 -2.63 14.83
N THR A 206 12.06 -2.99 15.26
CA THR A 206 10.84 -2.20 15.09
C THR A 206 10.09 -2.14 16.41
N LEU A 207 9.73 -0.93 16.82
CA LEU A 207 8.86 -0.69 17.97
C LEU A 207 7.63 0.07 17.50
N VAL A 208 6.44 -0.47 17.77
CA VAL A 208 5.17 0.21 17.50
C VAL A 208 4.61 0.69 18.84
N LYS A 209 4.33 1.98 18.96
CA LYS A 209 3.70 2.60 20.12
C LYS A 209 2.62 3.56 19.62
N GLU A 210 1.36 3.21 19.90
CA GLU A 210 0.19 3.98 19.45
C GLU A 210 0.23 4.23 17.93
N SER A 211 0.15 5.48 17.48
CA SER A 211 0.21 5.90 16.08
C SER A 211 1.64 6.00 15.52
N LYS A 212 2.66 5.69 16.32
CA LYS A 212 4.08 5.81 15.97
C LYS A 212 4.73 4.45 15.76
N THR A 213 5.46 4.34 14.66
CA THR A 213 6.37 3.24 14.35
C THR A 213 7.80 3.76 14.36
N TYR A 214 8.65 3.12 15.17
CA TYR A 214 10.07 3.41 15.25
C TYR A 214 10.86 2.30 14.56
N LEU A 215 11.67 2.67 13.57
CA LEU A 215 12.52 1.77 12.81
C LEU A 215 13.97 2.03 13.21
N TYR A 216 14.68 0.97 13.62
CA TYR A 216 16.06 1.06 14.08
C TYR A 216 17.00 0.39 13.10
N PHE A 217 18.15 1.02 12.89
CA PHE A 217 19.16 0.56 11.94
C PHE A 217 20.56 1.02 12.34
N SER A 218 21.59 0.45 11.69
CA SER A 218 22.99 0.57 12.14
C SER A 218 23.69 1.87 11.70
N HIS A 219 23.19 2.53 10.67
CA HIS A 219 23.83 3.71 10.05
C HIS A 219 22.80 4.75 9.61
N ASN A 220 23.19 6.02 9.55
CA ASN A 220 22.31 7.10 9.11
C ASN A 220 21.75 6.85 7.70
N LEU A 221 20.44 7.00 7.54
CA LEU A 221 19.73 6.96 6.27
C LEU A 221 19.73 8.36 5.66
N LYS A 222 20.70 8.63 4.78
CA LYS A 222 20.86 9.96 4.15
C LYS A 222 19.60 10.39 3.39
N GLY A 223 19.22 11.66 3.52
CA GLY A 223 18.06 12.24 2.82
C GLY A 223 16.77 12.22 3.63
N ILE A 224 16.77 11.58 4.81
CA ILE A 224 15.71 11.73 5.81
C ILE A 224 16.31 12.04 7.18
N ASN A 225 15.53 12.71 8.01
CA ASN A 225 15.95 13.04 9.38
C ASN A 225 15.66 11.87 10.32
N ASP A 226 16.61 10.95 10.42
CA ASP A 226 16.69 9.98 11.50
C ASP A 226 17.45 10.57 12.71
N LYS A 227 17.26 9.96 13.88
CA LYS A 227 17.97 10.36 15.10
C LYS A 227 18.98 9.29 15.48
N LYS A 228 20.22 9.70 15.75
CA LYS A 228 21.19 8.86 16.45
C LYS A 228 20.72 8.68 17.90
N VAL A 229 20.40 7.45 18.30
CA VAL A 229 19.85 7.11 19.62
C VAL A 229 20.79 6.22 20.44
N ARG A 230 21.85 5.68 19.83
CA ARG A 230 22.96 5.00 20.51
C ARG A 230 24.29 5.45 19.91
N THR A 231 25.39 5.17 20.61
CA THR A 231 26.74 5.47 20.14
C THR A 231 27.20 4.47 19.07
N SER A 232 26.88 3.18 19.23
CA SER A 232 27.26 2.07 18.34
C SER A 232 26.16 0.99 18.24
N GLY A 233 26.41 -0.04 17.42
CA GLY A 233 25.57 -1.24 17.31
C GLY A 233 24.46 -1.19 16.24
N ALA A 234 23.70 -2.28 16.16
CA ALA A 234 22.68 -2.47 15.13
C ALA A 234 21.49 -1.49 15.22
N ASN A 235 21.24 -0.90 16.40
CA ASN A 235 20.13 0.01 16.65
C ASN A 235 20.61 1.45 16.91
N LYS A 236 21.70 1.86 16.25
CA LYS A 236 22.36 3.15 16.45
C LYS A 236 21.50 4.34 16.04
N TYR A 237 20.73 4.20 14.97
CA TYR A 237 19.86 5.23 14.42
C TYR A 237 18.40 4.79 14.46
N ARG A 238 17.51 5.76 14.60
CA ARG A 238 16.06 5.56 14.69
C ARG A 238 15.33 6.53 13.77
N LEU A 239 14.55 6.00 12.84
CA LEU A 239 13.55 6.74 12.09
C LEU A 239 12.20 6.63 12.79
N THR A 240 11.46 7.73 12.88
CA THR A 240 10.10 7.75 13.43
C THR A 240 9.11 8.00 12.30
N ILE A 241 8.13 7.12 12.19
CA ILE A 241 6.97 7.24 11.30
C ILE A 241 5.75 7.43 12.19
N HIS A 242 4.99 8.49 11.96
CA HIS A 242 3.78 8.79 12.70
C HIS A 242 2.62 8.87 11.73
N ASN A 243 1.66 7.97 11.87
CA ASN A 243 0.41 8.02 11.12
C ASN A 243 -0.49 9.08 11.74
N LEU A 244 -0.85 10.10 10.97
CA LEU A 244 -1.72 11.18 11.47
C LEU A 244 -3.19 10.77 11.50
N HIS A 245 -3.54 9.61 10.94
CA HIS A 245 -4.92 9.11 10.83
C HIS A 245 -5.87 10.12 10.17
N THR A 246 -5.34 10.96 9.26
CA THR A 246 -6.08 11.96 8.51
C THR A 246 -6.14 11.59 7.02
N PRO A 247 -6.97 10.62 6.63
CA PRO A 247 -7.04 10.26 5.23
C PRO A 247 -7.85 11.26 4.41
N TYR A 248 -7.50 11.34 3.13
CA TYR A 248 -8.13 12.20 2.14
C TYR A 248 -8.53 11.38 0.92
N ARG A 249 -9.63 11.79 0.30
CA ARG A 249 -10.09 11.35 -1.02
C ARG A 249 -10.03 12.53 -1.97
N TYR A 250 -9.52 12.32 -3.17
CA TYR A 250 -9.59 13.26 -4.28
C TYR A 250 -10.38 12.65 -5.43
N LYS A 251 -11.49 13.28 -5.83
CA LYS A 251 -12.36 12.81 -6.90
C LYS A 251 -12.25 13.73 -8.12
N THR A 252 -11.84 13.19 -9.25
CA THR A 252 -11.96 13.83 -10.57
C THR A 252 -13.23 13.35 -11.28
N ARG A 253 -13.38 13.66 -12.58
CA ARG A 253 -14.44 13.07 -13.40
C ARG A 253 -14.25 11.56 -13.61
N TYR A 254 -13.01 11.08 -13.70
CA TYR A 254 -12.70 9.72 -14.17
C TYR A 254 -12.03 8.85 -13.12
N VAL A 255 -11.39 9.47 -12.12
CA VAL A 255 -10.51 8.80 -11.16
C VAL A 255 -10.80 9.28 -9.76
N ILE A 256 -10.82 8.33 -8.82
CA ILE A 256 -10.75 8.59 -7.39
C ILE A 256 -9.35 8.18 -6.89
N SER A 257 -8.73 9.05 -6.10
CA SER A 257 -7.45 8.78 -5.43
C SER A 257 -7.62 8.94 -3.92
N TYR A 258 -6.90 8.13 -3.16
CA TYR A 258 -6.90 8.20 -1.71
C TYR A 258 -5.49 8.47 -1.19
N ALA A 259 -5.39 9.10 -0.02
CA ALA A 259 -4.12 9.22 0.67
C ALA A 259 -4.30 9.19 2.18
N SER A 260 -3.30 8.64 2.88
CA SER A 260 -3.13 8.83 4.33
C SER A 260 -1.91 9.72 4.57
N ILE A 261 -2.00 10.63 5.55
CA ILE A 261 -0.92 11.57 5.85
C ILE A 261 -0.08 11.08 7.03
N TYR A 262 1.22 11.28 6.92
CA TYR A 262 2.22 10.87 7.90
C TYR A 262 3.17 12.03 8.21
N THR A 263 3.85 11.92 9.35
CA THR A 263 5.16 12.57 9.50
C THR A 263 6.25 11.51 9.61
N ILE A 264 7.29 11.63 8.81
CA ILE A 264 8.46 10.74 8.82
C ILE A 264 9.70 11.59 9.02
N GLY A 265 10.45 11.34 10.10
CA GLY A 265 11.60 12.18 10.45
C GLY A 265 11.24 13.66 10.64
N ASN A 266 10.05 13.96 11.15
CA ASN A 266 9.46 15.31 11.28
C ASN A 266 9.08 16.01 9.96
N TYR A 267 9.19 15.36 8.80
CA TYR A 267 8.69 15.90 7.53
C TYR A 267 7.34 15.29 7.17
N HIS A 268 6.50 16.03 6.44
CA HIS A 268 5.22 15.53 5.97
C HIS A 268 5.39 14.57 4.79
N PHE A 269 4.62 13.49 4.83
CA PHE A 269 4.49 12.53 3.76
C PHE A 269 3.03 12.14 3.55
N TYR A 270 2.73 11.57 2.39
CA TYR A 270 1.47 10.89 2.13
C TYR A 270 1.73 9.50 1.51
N SER A 271 0.90 8.52 1.85
CA SER A 271 0.87 7.22 1.17
C SER A 271 -0.35 7.17 0.25
N ILE A 272 -0.27 6.42 -0.85
CA ILE A 272 -1.39 6.19 -1.77
C ILE A 272 -1.72 4.69 -1.72
N PRO A 273 -2.94 4.27 -1.40
CA PRO A 273 -3.37 2.92 -1.72
C PRO A 273 -3.57 2.87 -3.24
N LEU A 274 -2.80 2.04 -3.93
CA LEU A 274 -2.90 1.81 -5.37
C LEU A 274 -4.23 1.12 -5.69
N ILE A 275 -5.31 1.88 -5.83
CA ILE A 275 -6.47 1.57 -6.65
C ILE A 275 -7.01 2.90 -7.19
N SER A 276 -6.69 3.22 -8.43
CA SER A 276 -7.50 4.16 -9.21
C SER A 276 -8.73 3.40 -9.64
N GLU A 277 -9.81 3.48 -8.88
CA GLU A 277 -11.11 3.06 -9.40
C GLU A 277 -11.39 3.95 -10.60
N GLY A 278 -11.25 3.39 -11.81
CA GLY A 278 -11.86 3.95 -12.99
C GLY A 278 -13.35 3.93 -12.70
N LEU A 279 -13.98 5.10 -12.64
CA LEU A 279 -15.43 5.17 -12.64
C LEU A 279 -15.83 4.64 -14.02
N GLY A 280 -16.24 3.37 -14.08
CA GLY A 280 -16.78 2.78 -15.30
C GLY A 280 -17.90 3.67 -15.81
N ASP A 281 -17.96 3.84 -17.13
CA ASP A 281 -19.09 4.48 -17.81
C ASP A 281 -20.39 3.72 -17.52
#